data_AF-A0A7X8TNW9-F1
#
_entry.id   AF-A0A7X8TNW9-F1
#
_cell.length_a   1.000
_cell.length_b   1.000
_cell.length_c   1.000
_cell.angle_alpha   90.00
_cell.angle_beta   90.00
_cell.angle_gamma   90.00
#
_symmetry.space_group_name_H-M   'P 1'
#
loop_
_entity.id
_entity.type
_entity.pdbx_description
1 polymer ?
#
loop_
_entity_poly.entity_id
_entity_poly.type
_entity_poly.pdbx_seq_one_letter_code
_entity_poly.pdbx_strand_id
1 'polypeptide(L)'
;MKTIVMLVLSTLIISGCNSNQSVEDAQNFAQCTFPDSPETEAPAWICDVMPVDLAAGALGYAKKSAAGISIQRKLAVNDARVTLASQFQTEVNNLFRQAIESQRVSSEVLQSEQVIETFENVTKNVVSRSISNSKLIVSQVSPAGGLYVLVGMDEESFNNNLDKVVDAANSDSQLWDKFNSEKAEKELSSVLSSLKTM
;
A
#
# COMPACT_ATOMS: atom_id res chain seq x y z
N MET A 1 -11.74 -80.09 -5.08
CA MET A 1 -10.95 -78.91 -4.66
C MET A 1 -10.98 -77.94 -5.84
N LYS A 2 -12.00 -77.07 -5.93
CA LYS A 2 -11.95 -75.63 -5.60
C LYS A 2 -10.79 -74.87 -6.26
N THR A 3 -11.06 -74.25 -7.41
CA THR A 3 -10.45 -72.99 -7.84
C THR A 3 -11.53 -72.16 -8.53
N ILE A 4 -12.06 -71.19 -7.79
CA ILE A 4 -13.02 -70.19 -8.27
C ILE A 4 -12.20 -69.12 -9.00
N VAL A 5 -12.51 -68.94 -10.29
CA VAL A 5 -12.09 -67.79 -11.09
C VAL A 5 -12.96 -66.62 -10.64
N MET A 6 -12.37 -65.58 -10.05
CA MET A 6 -13.06 -64.33 -9.74
C MET A 6 -12.33 -63.15 -10.36
N LEU A 7 -13.05 -62.54 -11.30
CA LEU A 7 -12.79 -61.34 -12.07
C LEU A 7 -12.59 -60.15 -11.12
N VAL A 8 -11.39 -59.55 -11.06
CA VAL A 8 -11.15 -58.30 -10.33
C VAL A 8 -11.18 -57.15 -11.33
N LEU A 9 -12.27 -56.38 -11.27
CA LEU A 9 -12.55 -55.17 -12.02
C LEU A 9 -11.78 -54.01 -11.35
N SER A 10 -10.74 -53.51 -12.00
CA SER A 10 -9.99 -52.33 -11.56
C SER A 10 -10.83 -51.06 -11.77
N THR A 11 -11.39 -50.52 -10.70
CA THR A 11 -11.94 -49.15 -10.67
C THR A 11 -10.83 -48.17 -10.30
N LEU A 12 -10.38 -47.39 -11.29
CA LEU A 12 -9.62 -46.17 -11.06
C LEU A 12 -10.52 -45.16 -10.34
N ILE A 13 -10.24 -44.88 -9.07
CA ILE A 13 -10.78 -43.73 -8.36
C ILE A 13 -9.83 -42.57 -8.66
N ILE A 14 -10.24 -41.70 -9.57
CA ILE A 14 -9.59 -40.41 -9.80
C ILE A 14 -9.97 -39.54 -8.60
N SER A 15 -9.08 -39.43 -7.62
CA SER A 15 -9.17 -38.42 -6.57
C SER A 15 -8.95 -37.05 -7.20
N GLY A 16 -10.03 -36.37 -7.58
CA GLY A 16 -9.98 -34.94 -7.87
C GLY A 16 -9.61 -34.20 -6.59
N CYS A 17 -8.44 -33.56 -6.57
CA CYS A 17 -8.11 -32.54 -5.57
C CYS A 17 -9.06 -31.36 -5.75
N ASN A 18 -10.22 -31.41 -5.08
CA ASN A 18 -11.07 -30.26 -4.90
C ASN A 18 -10.57 -29.54 -3.65
N SER A 19 -9.64 -28.61 -3.82
CA SER A 19 -9.12 -27.75 -2.76
C SER A 19 -10.17 -26.71 -2.39
N ASN A 20 -11.19 -27.12 -1.65
CA ASN A 20 -12.06 -26.21 -0.91
C ASN A 20 -11.32 -25.79 0.37
N GLN A 21 -10.31 -24.94 0.26
CA GLN A 21 -9.84 -24.16 1.40
C GLN A 21 -10.91 -23.11 1.70
N SER A 22 -11.51 -23.16 2.89
CA SER A 22 -12.49 -22.18 3.31
C SER A 22 -11.80 -20.86 3.70
N VAL A 23 -12.55 -19.76 3.69
CA VAL A 23 -12.06 -18.46 4.20
C VAL A 23 -11.68 -18.58 5.70
N GLU A 24 -12.36 -19.44 6.45
CA GLU A 24 -12.01 -19.76 7.85
C GLU A 24 -10.69 -20.53 7.96
N ASP A 25 -10.38 -21.45 7.04
CA ASP A 25 -9.07 -22.12 6.99
C ASP A 25 -7.93 -21.14 6.62
N ALA A 26 -8.23 -20.13 5.81
CA ALA A 26 -7.29 -19.04 5.49
C ALA A 26 -7.11 -18.03 6.65
N GLN A 27 -8.02 -18.00 7.63
CA GLN A 27 -7.94 -17.15 8.81
C GLN A 27 -7.30 -17.85 10.02
N ASN A 28 -7.16 -19.18 10.00
CA ASN A 28 -6.50 -19.99 11.02
C ASN A 28 -4.96 -20.07 10.86
N PHE A 29 -4.33 -19.05 10.28
CA PHE A 29 -2.88 -19.04 10.14
C PHE A 29 -2.17 -18.84 11.48
N ALA A 30 -1.09 -19.59 11.64
CA ALA A 30 -0.15 -19.62 12.75
C ALA A 30 0.23 -18.21 13.26
N GLN A 31 0.73 -18.15 14.50
CA GLN A 31 1.45 -16.98 15.03
C GLN A 31 2.31 -16.37 13.90
N CYS A 32 2.17 -15.07 13.64
CA CYS A 32 2.91 -14.33 12.60
C CYS A 32 4.35 -14.84 12.53
N THR A 33 4.82 -15.26 11.35
CA THR A 33 6.19 -15.77 11.14
C THR A 33 6.94 -14.92 10.14
N PHE A 34 8.27 -15.03 10.15
CA PHE A 34 9.10 -14.32 9.18
C PHE A 34 8.83 -14.86 7.77
N PRO A 35 8.53 -14.00 6.76
CA PRO A 35 8.31 -14.47 5.39
C PRO A 35 9.50 -15.26 4.79
N ASP A 36 10.73 -14.96 5.21
CA ASP A 36 11.95 -15.67 4.80
C ASP A 36 12.37 -16.81 5.75
N SER A 37 11.64 -17.02 6.84
CA SER A 37 11.84 -18.10 7.81
C SER A 37 10.50 -18.51 8.46
N PRO A 38 9.64 -19.21 7.70
CA PRO A 38 8.23 -19.41 8.04
C PRO A 38 7.97 -20.29 9.27
N GLU A 39 9.02 -20.93 9.81
CA GLU A 39 8.97 -21.72 11.04
C GLU A 39 9.26 -20.90 12.30
N THR A 40 9.63 -19.62 12.16
CA THR A 40 10.00 -18.77 13.30
C THR A 40 9.03 -17.61 13.43
N GLU A 41 8.51 -17.43 14.65
CA GLU A 41 7.65 -16.29 15.01
C GLU A 41 8.33 -14.95 14.72
N ALA A 42 7.56 -14.04 14.12
CA ALA A 42 7.92 -12.68 13.82
C ALA A 42 7.09 -11.71 14.67
N PRO A 43 7.66 -10.54 14.99
CA PRO A 43 6.88 -9.43 15.54
C PRO A 43 5.71 -9.05 14.63
N ALA A 44 4.58 -8.66 15.21
CA ALA A 44 3.34 -8.37 14.49
C ALA A 44 3.50 -7.33 13.36
N TRP A 45 4.39 -6.34 13.52
CA TRP A 45 4.64 -5.31 12.49
C TRP A 45 5.28 -5.84 11.21
N ILE A 46 5.88 -7.04 11.22
CA ILE A 46 6.36 -7.72 10.01
C ILE A 46 5.20 -8.35 9.23
N CYS A 47 4.09 -8.63 9.90
CA CYS A 47 2.84 -9.14 9.31
C CYS A 47 1.78 -8.04 9.20
N ASP A 48 2.21 -6.83 8.84
CA ASP A 48 1.34 -5.67 8.54
C ASP A 48 0.46 -5.16 9.69
N VAL A 49 0.76 -5.53 10.95
CA VAL A 49 0.12 -4.91 12.12
C VAL A 49 0.84 -3.62 12.46
N MET A 50 0.29 -2.50 11.97
CA MET A 50 0.87 -1.17 12.12
C MET A 50 0.73 -0.63 13.55
N PRO A 51 1.78 0.03 14.10
CA PRO A 51 1.67 0.83 15.32
C PRO A 51 0.60 1.92 15.21
N VAL A 52 -0.17 2.14 16.28
CA VAL A 52 -1.31 3.07 16.33
C VAL A 52 -0.94 4.55 16.24
N ASP A 53 0.33 4.88 16.48
CA ASP A 53 0.88 6.24 16.47
C ASP A 53 1.45 6.66 15.11
N LEU A 54 1.41 5.77 14.12
CA LEU A 54 1.79 6.07 12.74
C LEU A 54 0.53 6.34 11.92
N ALA A 55 0.51 7.49 11.24
CA ALA A 55 -0.53 7.79 10.26
C ALA A 55 -0.35 6.94 8.99
N ALA A 56 0.91 6.71 8.60
CA ALA A 56 1.25 5.76 7.56
C ALA A 56 2.60 5.10 7.85
N GLY A 57 2.77 3.88 7.37
CA GLY A 57 4.06 3.21 7.41
C GLY A 57 4.09 1.98 6.52
N ALA A 58 5.31 1.55 6.23
CA ALA A 58 5.55 0.48 5.29
C ALA A 58 6.73 -0.39 5.72
N LEU A 59 6.57 -1.68 5.45
CA LEU A 59 7.62 -2.66 5.59
C LEU A 59 8.61 -2.53 4.42
N GLY A 60 9.89 -2.71 4.71
CA GLY A 60 10.88 -3.01 3.69
C GLY A 60 11.81 -4.13 4.11
N TYR A 61 12.40 -4.76 3.11
CA TYR A 61 13.20 -5.96 3.29
C TYR A 61 14.48 -5.90 2.48
N ALA A 62 15.55 -6.44 3.05
CA ALA A 62 16.76 -6.76 2.30
C ALA A 62 17.29 -8.12 2.72
N LYS A 63 17.53 -9.00 1.74
CA LYS A 63 18.23 -10.27 1.94
C LYS A 63 19.60 -10.06 2.59
N LYS A 64 20.11 -11.10 3.24
CA LYS A 64 21.45 -11.14 3.81
C LYS A 64 22.49 -10.67 2.78
N SER A 65 23.31 -9.69 3.17
CA SER A 65 24.35 -9.13 2.31
C SER A 65 25.74 -9.53 2.79
N ALA A 66 26.57 -10.06 1.88
CA ALA A 66 28.00 -10.29 2.14
C ALA A 66 28.77 -8.97 2.35
N ALA A 67 28.25 -7.85 1.85
CA ALA A 67 28.81 -6.51 2.06
C ALA A 67 28.48 -5.91 3.45
N GLY A 68 27.81 -6.68 4.32
CA GLY A 68 27.53 -6.32 5.70
C GLY A 68 26.21 -5.60 5.94
N ILE A 69 25.87 -5.47 7.23
CA ILE A 69 24.58 -4.97 7.71
C ILE A 69 24.28 -3.52 7.32
N SER A 70 25.31 -2.69 7.12
CA SER A 70 25.13 -1.30 6.72
C SER A 70 24.54 -1.17 5.32
N ILE A 71 24.99 -2.00 4.37
CA ILE A 71 24.42 -2.05 3.02
C ILE A 71 23.01 -2.63 3.05
N GLN A 72 22.82 -3.71 3.81
CA GLN A 72 21.51 -4.32 3.98
C GLN A 72 20.47 -3.33 4.54
N ARG A 73 20.84 -2.55 5.56
CA ARG A 73 19.98 -1.50 6.14
C ARG A 73 19.62 -0.43 5.12
N LYS A 74 20.57 0.04 4.32
CA LYS A 74 20.29 1.04 3.26
C LYS A 74 19.28 0.52 2.25
N LEU A 75 19.44 -0.74 1.83
CA LEU A 75 18.53 -1.38 0.88
C LEU A 75 17.13 -1.54 1.48
N ALA A 76 17.01 -2.12 2.68
CA ALA A 76 15.72 -2.34 3.32
C ALA A 76 14.98 -1.01 3.61
N VAL A 77 15.69 0.02 4.05
CA VAL A 77 15.09 1.35 4.29
C VAL A 77 14.65 2.02 2.99
N ASN A 78 15.42 1.86 1.92
CA ASN A 78 15.02 2.40 0.62
C ASN A 78 13.77 1.70 0.08
N ASP A 79 13.75 0.37 0.14
CA ASP A 79 12.60 -0.46 -0.22
C ASP A 79 11.34 -0.04 0.56
N ALA A 80 11.45 0.07 1.88
CA ALA A 80 10.35 0.52 2.74
C ALA A 80 9.84 1.92 2.37
N ARG A 81 10.74 2.85 2.05
CA ARG A 81 10.38 4.22 1.66
C ARG A 81 9.69 4.29 0.30
N VAL A 82 10.08 3.44 -0.65
CA VAL A 82 9.41 3.33 -1.95
C VAL A 82 7.99 2.80 -1.75
N THR A 83 7.83 1.77 -0.92
CA THR A 83 6.50 1.23 -0.57
C THR A 83 5.64 2.28 0.13
N LEU A 84 6.18 2.98 1.13
CA LEU A 84 5.46 4.05 1.83
C LEU A 84 5.03 5.16 0.87
N ALA A 85 5.90 5.54 -0.06
CA ALA A 85 5.58 6.55 -1.06
C ALA A 85 4.47 6.11 -2.02
N SER A 86 4.48 4.85 -2.45
CA SER A 86 3.42 4.28 -3.26
C SER A 86 2.08 4.27 -2.51
N GLN A 87 2.08 3.85 -1.25
CA GLN A 87 0.87 3.82 -0.42
C GLN A 87 0.30 5.23 -0.20
N PHE A 88 1.17 6.19 0.15
CA PHE A 88 0.77 7.58 0.30
C PHE A 88 0.15 8.14 -0.99
N GLN A 89 0.76 7.87 -2.15
CA GLN A 89 0.19 8.30 -3.44
C GLN A 89 -1.21 7.73 -3.65
N THR A 90 -1.40 6.43 -3.41
CA THR A 90 -2.72 5.78 -3.53
C THR A 90 -3.74 6.39 -2.56
N GLU A 91 -3.34 6.62 -1.31
CA GLU A 91 -4.20 7.18 -0.28
C GLU A 91 -4.64 8.60 -0.62
N VAL A 92 -3.72 9.50 -1.00
CA VAL A 92 -4.07 10.87 -1.37
C VAL A 92 -4.98 10.92 -2.60
N ASN A 93 -4.75 10.07 -3.59
CA ASN A 93 -5.63 9.98 -4.76
C ASN A 93 -7.03 9.49 -4.37
N ASN A 94 -7.13 8.55 -3.42
CA ASN A 94 -8.41 8.09 -2.90
C ASN A 94 -9.13 9.18 -2.10
N LEU A 95 -8.41 9.94 -1.26
CA LEU A 95 -8.99 11.07 -0.53
C LEU A 95 -9.55 12.13 -1.48
N PHE A 96 -8.86 12.44 -2.58
CA PHE A 96 -9.36 13.33 -3.61
C PHE A 96 -10.65 12.83 -4.26
N ARG A 97 -10.69 11.54 -4.65
CA ARG A 97 -11.92 10.92 -5.20
C ARG A 97 -13.08 10.96 -4.19
N GLN A 98 -12.82 10.63 -2.94
CA GLN A 98 -13.82 10.69 -1.85
C GLN A 98 -14.30 12.12 -1.58
N ALA A 99 -13.42 13.11 -1.66
CA ALA A 99 -13.77 14.53 -1.51
C ALA A 99 -14.71 15.01 -2.64
N ILE A 100 -14.46 14.60 -3.88
CA ILE A 100 -15.36 14.86 -5.02
C ILE A 100 -16.75 14.25 -4.78
N GLU A 101 -16.79 12.98 -4.38
CA GLU A 101 -18.04 12.25 -4.14
C GLU A 101 -18.85 12.84 -2.96
N SER A 102 -18.18 13.13 -1.85
CA SER A 102 -18.82 13.63 -0.62
C SER A 102 -19.38 15.04 -0.78
N GLN A 103 -18.71 15.92 -1.53
CA GLN A 103 -19.18 17.28 -1.77
C GLN A 103 -20.33 17.37 -2.79
N ARG A 104 -20.75 16.24 -3.37
CA ARG A 104 -21.81 16.17 -4.40
C ARG A 104 -21.60 17.19 -5.51
N VAL A 105 -20.34 17.33 -5.95
CA VAL A 105 -19.96 18.30 -6.98
C VAL A 105 -20.83 18.10 -8.22
N SER A 106 -21.26 19.20 -8.82
CA SER A 106 -22.19 19.16 -9.95
C SER A 106 -21.50 19.38 -11.29
N SER A 107 -20.22 19.77 -11.27
CA SER A 107 -19.37 19.88 -12.45
C SER A 107 -19.01 18.49 -12.99
N GLU A 108 -19.50 18.19 -14.19
CA GLU A 108 -19.11 16.99 -14.96
C GLU A 108 -17.61 16.98 -15.29
N VAL A 109 -17.02 18.17 -15.50
CA VAL A 109 -15.58 18.32 -15.78
C VAL A 109 -14.74 17.88 -14.58
N LEU A 110 -15.16 18.23 -13.36
CA LEU A 110 -14.44 17.86 -12.14
C LEU A 110 -14.46 16.34 -11.89
N GLN A 111 -15.54 15.67 -12.31
CA GLN A 111 -15.68 14.21 -12.23
C GLN A 111 -15.02 13.48 -13.42
N SER A 112 -14.42 14.22 -14.37
CA SER A 112 -13.82 13.61 -15.55
C SER A 112 -12.52 12.88 -15.24
N GLU A 113 -12.30 11.78 -15.94
CA GLU A 113 -11.08 10.98 -15.81
C GLU A 113 -9.81 11.81 -16.09
N GLN A 114 -9.90 12.83 -16.95
CA GLN A 114 -8.77 13.70 -17.29
C GLN A 114 -8.33 14.58 -16.11
N VAL A 115 -9.27 15.10 -15.33
CA VAL A 115 -8.97 15.88 -14.12
C VAL A 115 -8.33 14.97 -13.07
N ILE A 116 -8.89 13.76 -12.91
CA ILE A 116 -8.37 12.80 -11.96
C ILE A 116 -6.94 12.36 -12.35
N GLU A 117 -6.70 11.97 -13.60
CA GLU A 117 -5.37 11.61 -14.11
C GLU A 117 -4.36 12.77 -13.93
N THR A 118 -4.79 14.02 -14.17
CA THR A 118 -3.93 15.18 -13.97
C THR A 118 -3.57 15.36 -12.50
N PHE A 119 -4.54 15.20 -11.59
CA PHE A 119 -4.27 15.22 -10.15
C PHE A 119 -3.34 14.07 -9.72
N GLU A 120 -3.54 12.86 -10.23
CA GLU A 120 -2.66 11.71 -9.96
C GLU A 120 -1.21 11.98 -10.41
N ASN A 121 -1.04 12.65 -11.55
CA ASN A 121 0.28 13.08 -12.05
C ASN A 121 0.92 14.13 -11.14
N VAL A 122 0.15 15.11 -10.65
CA VAL A 122 0.62 16.09 -9.66
C VAL A 122 1.08 15.38 -8.38
N THR A 123 0.25 14.49 -7.82
CA THR A 123 0.57 13.69 -6.63
C THR A 123 1.89 12.93 -6.84
N LYS A 124 2.02 12.22 -7.96
CA LYS A 124 3.24 11.46 -8.30
C LYS A 124 4.48 12.36 -8.40
N ASN A 125 4.36 13.53 -9.00
CA ASN A 125 5.47 14.49 -9.13
C ASN A 125 5.91 15.03 -7.76
N VAL A 126 4.97 15.30 -6.86
CA VAL A 126 5.29 15.74 -5.50
C VAL A 126 5.93 14.61 -4.70
N VAL A 127 5.33 13.42 -4.71
CA VAL A 127 5.80 12.26 -3.96
C VAL A 127 7.23 11.85 -4.38
N SER A 128 7.50 11.79 -5.69
CA SER A 128 8.83 11.44 -6.21
C SER A 128 9.94 12.44 -5.88
N ARG A 129 9.58 13.69 -5.55
CA ARG A 129 10.55 14.77 -5.26
C ARG A 129 10.62 15.14 -3.77
N SER A 130 9.53 14.94 -3.04
CA SER A 130 9.27 15.68 -1.80
C SER A 130 8.76 14.84 -0.64
N ILE A 131 8.59 13.51 -0.78
CA ILE A 131 8.24 12.68 0.38
C ILE A 131 9.39 12.77 1.39
N SER A 132 9.12 13.54 2.43
CA SER A 132 10.11 13.93 3.43
C SER A 132 9.66 13.40 4.78
N ASN A 133 10.62 13.24 5.69
CA ASN A 133 10.36 12.95 7.11
C ASN A 133 9.84 11.54 7.43
N SER A 134 9.96 10.57 6.52
CA SER A 134 9.81 9.15 6.90
C SER A 134 10.98 8.70 7.79
N LYS A 135 10.63 8.20 8.97
CA LYS A 135 11.58 7.77 10.00
C LYS A 135 11.67 6.24 10.00
N LEU A 136 12.87 5.71 10.22
CA LEU A 136 13.04 4.30 10.57
C LEU A 136 12.53 4.10 12.00
N ILE A 137 11.50 3.29 12.16
CA ILE A 137 10.84 3.05 13.45
C ILE A 137 11.50 1.86 14.15
N VAL A 138 11.60 0.73 13.45
CA VAL A 138 12.19 -0.50 13.99
C VAL A 138 12.86 -1.29 12.89
N SER A 139 13.84 -2.10 13.26
CA SER A 139 14.49 -3.06 12.37
C SER A 139 14.73 -4.38 13.09
N GLN A 140 14.54 -5.49 12.38
CA GLN A 140 14.74 -6.84 12.92
C GLN A 140 15.44 -7.73 11.88
N VAL A 141 16.47 -8.45 12.32
CA VAL A 141 17.12 -9.47 11.50
C VAL A 141 16.36 -10.78 11.68
N SER A 142 16.02 -11.43 10.56
CA SER A 142 15.39 -12.75 10.55
C SER A 142 16.40 -13.87 10.82
N PRO A 143 15.96 -15.09 11.16
CA PRO A 143 16.85 -16.25 11.28
C PRO A 143 17.61 -16.57 9.98
N ALA A 144 17.04 -16.30 8.81
CA ALA A 144 17.71 -16.43 7.52
C ALA A 144 18.78 -15.35 7.28
N GLY A 145 18.86 -14.34 8.16
CA GLY A 145 19.80 -13.22 8.09
C GLY A 145 19.34 -12.09 7.17
N GLY A 146 18.09 -12.12 6.70
CA GLY A 146 17.42 -10.99 6.09
C GLY A 146 17.16 -9.88 7.10
N LEU A 147 17.00 -8.65 6.65
CA LEU A 147 16.71 -7.49 7.51
C LEU A 147 15.37 -6.92 7.09
N TYR A 148 14.44 -6.95 8.03
CA TYR A 148 13.16 -6.27 7.95
C TYR A 148 13.27 -4.92 8.63
N VAL A 149 12.64 -3.90 8.04
CA VAL A 149 12.53 -2.57 8.63
C VAL A 149 11.11 -2.06 8.49
N LEU A 150 10.66 -1.32 9.48
CA LEU A 150 9.46 -0.51 9.40
C LEU A 150 9.86 0.95 9.30
N VAL A 151 9.42 1.62 8.25
CA VAL A 151 9.47 3.09 8.17
C VAL A 151 8.07 3.65 8.35
N GLY A 152 7.98 4.81 8.96
CA GLY A 152 6.70 5.45 9.25
C GLY A 152 6.74 6.96 9.18
N MET A 153 5.56 7.54 9.09
CA MET A 153 5.30 8.96 9.26
C MET A 153 4.22 9.14 10.33
N ASP A 154 4.46 10.10 11.22
CA ASP A 154 3.46 10.60 12.15
C ASP A 154 2.41 11.44 11.38
N GLU A 155 1.29 11.74 12.04
CA GLU A 155 0.17 12.49 11.46
C GLU A 155 0.60 13.88 10.96
N GLU A 156 1.46 14.56 11.72
CA GLU A 156 2.02 15.85 11.31
C GLU A 156 2.82 15.72 9.99
N SER A 157 3.67 14.70 9.88
CA SER A 157 4.45 14.45 8.67
C SER A 157 3.56 14.06 7.50
N PHE A 158 2.50 13.28 7.72
CA PHE A 158 1.52 12.94 6.69
C PHE A 158 0.83 14.20 6.16
N ASN A 159 0.26 15.01 7.05
CA ASN A 159 -0.45 16.24 6.70
C ASN A 159 0.45 17.24 5.98
N ASN A 160 1.71 17.40 6.43
CA ASN A 160 2.69 18.24 5.75
C ASN A 160 3.00 17.77 4.32
N ASN A 161 2.99 16.46 4.06
CA ASN A 161 3.20 15.93 2.70
C ASN A 161 1.92 16.08 1.86
N LEU A 162 0.73 15.91 2.46
CA LEU A 162 -0.55 16.16 1.80
C LEU A 162 -0.70 17.63 1.39
N ASP A 163 -0.33 18.55 2.27
CA ASP A 163 -0.34 19.99 1.99
C ASP A 163 0.50 20.34 0.77
N LYS A 164 1.68 19.73 0.62
CA LYS A 164 2.51 19.93 -0.58
C LYS A 164 1.84 19.44 -1.85
N VAL A 165 1.08 18.34 -1.80
CA VAL A 165 0.31 17.85 -2.95
C VAL A 165 -0.81 18.83 -3.29
N VAL A 166 -1.56 19.30 -2.28
CA VAL A 166 -2.64 20.27 -2.47
C VAL A 166 -2.10 21.60 -3.01
N ASP A 167 -0.99 22.10 -2.49
CA ASP A 167 -0.36 23.35 -2.95
C ASP A 167 0.17 23.23 -4.38
N ALA A 168 0.73 22.07 -4.73
CA ALA A 168 1.14 21.78 -6.10
C ALA A 168 -0.06 21.73 -7.04
N ALA A 169 -1.16 21.08 -6.65
CA ALA A 169 -2.39 21.02 -7.44
C ALA A 169 -3.03 22.40 -7.62
N ASN A 170 -3.04 23.23 -6.58
CA ASN A 170 -3.49 24.62 -6.67
C ASN A 170 -2.64 25.48 -7.62
N SER A 171 -1.38 25.09 -7.86
CA SER A 171 -0.45 25.81 -8.73
C SER A 171 -0.29 25.15 -10.11
N ASP A 172 -0.96 24.02 -10.38
CA ASP A 172 -0.78 23.25 -11.61
C ASP A 172 -1.67 23.78 -12.73
N SER A 173 -1.08 24.48 -13.70
CA SER A 173 -1.85 25.06 -14.81
C SER A 173 -2.56 23.99 -15.65
N GLN A 174 -2.00 22.78 -15.80
CA GLN A 174 -2.63 21.73 -16.60
C GLN A 174 -3.95 21.24 -15.98
N LEU A 175 -4.01 21.22 -14.65
CA LEU A 175 -5.23 20.91 -13.90
C LEU A 175 -6.27 22.01 -14.07
N TRP A 176 -5.89 23.27 -13.86
CA TRP A 176 -6.82 24.40 -13.90
C TRP A 176 -7.30 24.74 -15.33
N ASP A 177 -6.47 24.54 -16.36
CA ASP A 177 -6.82 24.76 -17.76
C ASP A 177 -7.94 23.82 -18.26
N LYS A 178 -8.28 22.75 -17.51
CA LYS A 178 -9.43 21.87 -17.83
C LYS A 178 -10.78 22.54 -17.57
N PHE A 179 -10.81 23.58 -16.74
CA PHE A 179 -12.04 24.22 -16.30
C PHE A 179 -12.35 25.44 -17.15
N ASN A 180 -13.62 25.56 -17.55
CA ASN A 180 -14.13 26.65 -18.38
C ASN A 180 -15.23 27.47 -17.68
N SER A 181 -15.45 27.22 -16.39
CA SER A 181 -16.47 27.93 -15.60
C SER A 181 -15.98 28.19 -14.18
N GLU A 182 -16.26 29.39 -13.69
CA GLU A 182 -15.96 29.83 -12.33
C GLU A 182 -16.57 28.90 -11.26
N LYS A 183 -17.72 28.29 -11.57
CA LYS A 183 -18.36 27.31 -10.68
C LYS A 183 -17.49 26.07 -10.49
N ALA A 184 -16.99 25.50 -11.59
CA ALA A 184 -16.19 24.29 -11.53
C ALA A 184 -14.82 24.53 -10.88
N GLU A 185 -14.23 25.71 -11.10
CA GLU A 185 -13.04 26.17 -10.40
C GLU A 185 -13.25 26.29 -8.88
N LYS A 186 -14.38 26.87 -8.45
CA LYS A 186 -14.76 26.95 -7.03
C LYS A 186 -14.99 25.57 -6.41
N GLU A 187 -15.64 24.66 -7.14
CA GLU A 187 -15.84 23.29 -6.68
C GLU A 187 -14.49 22.57 -6.51
N LEU A 188 -13.55 22.69 -7.46
CA LEU A 188 -12.20 22.13 -7.31
C LEU A 188 -11.44 22.73 -6.11
N SER A 189 -11.48 24.05 -5.95
CA SER A 189 -10.82 24.73 -4.82
C SER A 189 -11.39 24.25 -3.47
N SER A 190 -12.70 24.03 -3.39
CA SER A 190 -13.39 23.46 -2.23
C SER A 190 -12.96 22.02 -1.95
N VAL A 191 -12.87 21.19 -3.00
CA VAL A 191 -12.38 19.80 -2.90
C VAL A 191 -10.95 19.77 -2.37
N LEU A 192 -10.04 20.53 -2.99
CA LEU A 192 -8.63 20.59 -2.59
C LEU A 192 -8.45 21.10 -1.16
N SER A 193 -9.23 22.10 -0.75
CA SER A 193 -9.19 22.63 0.62
C SER A 193 -9.67 21.60 1.65
N SER A 194 -10.67 20.79 1.31
CA SER A 194 -11.20 19.77 2.22
C SER A 194 -10.18 18.69 2.56
N LEU A 195 -9.23 18.40 1.66
CA LEU A 195 -8.17 17.43 1.90
C LEU A 195 -7.27 17.82 3.08
N LYS A 196 -7.06 19.12 3.33
CA LYS A 196 -6.25 19.61 4.45
C LYS A 196 -6.94 19.52 5.81
N THR A 197 -8.24 19.19 5.81
CA THR A 197 -9.10 19.20 7.00
C THR A 197 -9.67 17.82 7.35
N MET A 198 -9.31 16.80 6.57
CA MET A 198 -9.59 15.39 6.85
C MET A 198 -8.60 14.85 7.87
#